data_AF-A0A8C3FU13-F1
#
_entry.id   AF-A0A8C3FU13-F1
#
_cell.length_a   1.000
_cell.length_b   1.000
_cell.length_c   1.000
_cell.angle_alpha   90.00
_cell.angle_beta   90.00
_cell.angle_gamma   90.00
#
_symmetry.space_group_name_H-M   'P 1'
#
loop_
_entity.id
_entity.type
_entity.pdbx_description
1 polymer ?
#
loop_
_entity_poly.entity_id
_entity_poly.type
_entity_poly.pdbx_seq_one_letter_code
_entity_poly.pdbx_strand_id
1 'polypeptide(L)'
;EDDVEDIEVLADSKRLRLNCLERQRNKDLRSSFLTLRDHVPELVKNEKAAKILIWNKATDYIHSLQGLIRQRGDSQPLWALPGQKDPVRE
;
A
#
# COMPACT_ATOMS: atom_id res chain seq x y z
N GLU A 1 10.40 -36.90 -31.98
CA GLU A 1 9.15 -36.15 -31.76
C GLU A 1 8.89 -35.97 -30.26
N ASP A 2 9.93 -36.15 -29.43
CA ASP A 2 9.82 -36.36 -27.99
C ASP A 2 10.15 -35.12 -27.14
N ASP A 3 10.51 -33.99 -27.76
CA ASP A 3 10.86 -32.75 -27.06
C ASP A 3 9.66 -31.78 -26.89
N VAL A 4 8.50 -32.11 -27.47
CA VAL A 4 7.35 -31.18 -27.52
C VAL A 4 6.43 -31.33 -26.30
N GLU A 5 6.39 -32.50 -25.67
CA GLU A 5 5.53 -32.79 -24.50
C GLU A 5 6.06 -32.17 -23.19
N ASP A 6 7.39 -32.03 -23.05
CA ASP A 6 7.99 -31.40 -21.86
C ASP A 6 7.77 -29.87 -21.80
N ILE A 7 7.61 -29.21 -22.94
CA ILE A 7 7.39 -27.75 -23.02
C ILE A 7 6.01 -27.37 -22.46
N GLU A 8 4.99 -28.19 -22.70
CA GLU A 8 3.61 -27.91 -22.28
C GLU A 8 3.43 -28.07 -20.76
N VAL A 9 4.03 -29.12 -20.17
CA VAL A 9 4.00 -29.37 -18.71
C VAL A 9 4.77 -28.30 -17.93
N LEU A 10 5.91 -27.83 -18.46
CA LEU A 10 6.68 -26.73 -17.87
C LEU A 10 5.94 -25.39 -18.01
N ALA A 11 5.25 -25.14 -19.13
CA ALA A 11 4.45 -23.95 -19.32
C ALA A 11 3.30 -23.87 -18.31
N ASP A 12 2.61 -24.98 -18.04
CA ASP A 12 1.56 -25.04 -17.03
C ASP A 12 2.11 -24.91 -15.62
N SER A 13 3.25 -25.53 -15.30
CA SER A 13 3.93 -25.33 -14.02
C SER A 13 4.35 -23.88 -13.78
N LYS A 14 4.83 -23.19 -14.84
CA LYS A 14 5.17 -21.76 -14.80
C LYS A 14 3.92 -20.90 -14.63
N ARG A 15 2.84 -21.19 -15.35
CA ARG A 15 1.54 -20.50 -15.22
C ARG A 15 0.98 -20.65 -13.82
N LEU A 16 0.99 -21.85 -13.26
CA LEU A 16 0.52 -22.12 -11.90
C LEU A 16 1.34 -21.34 -10.87
N ARG A 17 2.67 -21.39 -10.96
CA ARG A 17 3.56 -20.62 -10.08
C ARG A 17 3.28 -19.11 -10.13
N LEU A 18 3.13 -18.55 -11.33
CA LEU A 18 2.81 -17.13 -11.51
C LEU A 18 1.46 -16.76 -10.89
N ASN A 19 0.43 -17.58 -11.09
CA ASN A 19 -0.88 -17.38 -10.46
C ASN A 19 -0.81 -17.43 -8.93
N CYS A 20 -0.04 -18.36 -8.36
CA CYS A 20 0.18 -18.44 -6.92
C CYS A 20 0.85 -17.18 -6.38
N LEU A 21 1.92 -16.71 -7.03
CA LEU A 21 2.62 -15.48 -6.64
C LEU A 21 1.73 -14.26 -6.74
N GLU A 22 0.94 -14.13 -7.81
CA GLU A 22 0.03 -13.00 -8.00
C GLU A 22 -1.11 -13.01 -6.97
N ARG A 23 -1.62 -14.19 -6.59
CA ARG A 23 -2.58 -14.31 -5.50
C ARG A 23 -1.97 -13.89 -4.17
N GLN A 24 -0.71 -14.26 -3.89
CA GLN A 24 -0.03 -13.83 -2.66
C GLN A 24 0.14 -12.31 -2.65
N ARG A 25 0.64 -11.71 -3.75
CA ARG A 25 0.75 -10.26 -3.90
C ARG A 25 -0.59 -9.55 -3.65
N ASN A 26 -1.69 -10.07 -4.20
CA ASN A 26 -3.01 -9.50 -3.99
C ASN A 26 -3.51 -9.63 -2.55
N LYS A 27 -3.18 -10.73 -1.85
CA LYS A 27 -3.48 -10.88 -0.42
C LYS A 27 -2.71 -9.86 0.41
N ASP A 28 -1.42 -9.70 0.15
CA ASP A 28 -0.56 -8.75 0.86
C ASP A 28 -1.06 -7.32 0.64
N LEU A 29 -1.36 -6.96 -0.61
CA LEU A 29 -1.94 -5.66 -0.94
C LEU A 29 -3.28 -5.42 -0.24
N ARG A 30 -4.16 -6.43 -0.20
CA ARG A 30 -5.44 -6.33 0.52
C ARG A 30 -5.21 -6.11 2.01
N SER A 31 -4.26 -6.81 2.61
CA SER A 31 -3.88 -6.62 4.02
C SER A 31 -3.43 -5.19 4.26
N SER A 32 -2.55 -4.63 3.42
CA SER A 32 -2.09 -3.25 3.53
C SER A 32 -3.24 -2.23 3.48
N PHE A 33 -4.24 -2.45 2.62
CA PHE A 33 -5.43 -1.58 2.57
C PHE A 33 -6.27 -1.66 3.85
N LEU A 34 -6.42 -2.85 4.43
CA LEU A 34 -7.15 -3.03 5.69
C LEU A 34 -6.42 -2.32 6.84
N THR A 35 -5.10 -2.53 6.94
CA THR A 35 -4.28 -1.81 7.93
C THR A 35 -4.38 -0.31 7.75
N LEU A 36 -4.28 0.21 6.52
CA LEU A 36 -4.41 1.65 6.27
C LEU A 36 -5.79 2.18 6.66
N ARG A 37 -6.87 1.47 6.31
CA ARG A 37 -8.24 1.81 6.70
C ARG A 37 -8.37 1.98 8.21
N ASP A 38 -7.76 1.10 8.98
CA ASP A 38 -7.86 1.12 10.45
C ASP A 38 -7.16 2.34 11.08
N HIS A 39 -6.23 2.98 10.35
CA HIS A 39 -5.58 4.22 10.77
C HIS A 39 -6.31 5.48 10.30
N VAL A 40 -7.37 5.35 9.50
CA VAL A 40 -8.16 6.48 8.99
C VAL A 40 -9.44 6.60 9.84
N PRO A 41 -9.58 7.62 10.71
CA PRO A 41 -10.66 7.70 11.70
C PRO A 41 -12.08 7.56 11.11
N GLU A 42 -12.32 8.14 9.94
CA GLU A 42 -13.61 8.08 9.25
C GLU A 42 -13.98 6.68 8.72
N LEU A 43 -12.99 5.80 8.54
CA LEU A 43 -13.17 4.50 7.89
C LEU A 43 -13.11 3.30 8.84
N VAL A 44 -12.69 3.49 10.10
CA VAL A 44 -12.56 2.39 11.09
C VAL A 44 -13.84 1.56 11.22
N LYS A 45 -15.01 2.20 11.15
CA LYS A 45 -16.32 1.52 11.24
C LYS A 45 -16.85 1.01 9.90
N ASN A 46 -16.20 1.34 8.78
CA ASN A 46 -16.63 0.96 7.44
C ASN A 46 -15.80 -0.21 6.92
N GLU A 47 -16.17 -1.42 7.33
CA GLU A 47 -15.42 -2.62 6.98
C GLU A 47 -15.30 -2.86 5.47
N LYS A 48 -16.29 -2.39 4.70
CA LYS A 48 -16.42 -2.58 3.25
C LYS A 48 -15.99 -1.33 2.45
N ALA A 49 -15.18 -0.45 3.04
CA ALA A 49 -14.65 0.72 2.35
C ALA A 49 -13.93 0.33 1.04
N ALA A 50 -14.25 1.02 -0.05
CA ALA A 50 -13.61 0.80 -1.34
C ALA A 50 -12.13 1.25 -1.32
N LYS A 51 -11.27 0.62 -2.13
CA LYS A 51 -9.83 0.96 -2.21
C LYS A 51 -9.58 2.44 -2.50
N ILE A 52 -10.30 2.99 -3.47
CA ILE A 52 -10.20 4.41 -3.85
C ILE A 52 -10.62 5.34 -2.70
N LEU A 53 -11.63 4.93 -1.93
CA LEU A 53 -12.10 5.70 -0.77
C LEU A 53 -11.05 5.69 0.35
N ILE A 54 -10.43 4.54 0.61
CA ILE A 54 -9.33 4.43 1.59
C ILE A 54 -8.18 5.36 1.21
N TRP A 55 -7.76 5.39 -0.05
CA TRP A 55 -6.71 6.29 -0.52
C TRP A 55 -7.06 7.78 -0.39
N ASN A 56 -8.25 8.17 -0.85
CA ASN A 56 -8.68 9.57 -0.78
C ASN A 56 -8.73 10.03 0.68
N LYS A 57 -9.39 9.26 1.55
CA LYS A 57 -9.53 9.61 2.97
C LYS A 57 -8.21 9.57 3.74
N ALA A 58 -7.29 8.66 3.41
CA ALA A 58 -5.95 8.66 4.01
C ALA A 58 -5.17 9.93 3.62
N THR A 59 -5.21 10.31 2.34
CA THR A 59 -4.56 11.52 1.83
C THR A 59 -5.13 12.77 2.50
N ASP A 60 -6.47 12.89 2.56
CA ASP A 60 -7.16 13.99 3.22
C ASP A 60 -6.78 14.08 4.70
N TYR A 61 -6.70 12.92 5.38
CA TYR A 61 -6.33 12.87 6.79
C TYR A 61 -4.89 13.33 7.04
N ILE A 62 -3.94 12.93 6.20
CA ILE A 62 -2.55 13.41 6.27
C ILE A 62 -2.49 14.93 6.10
N HIS A 63 -3.18 15.49 5.10
CA HIS A 63 -3.23 16.94 4.90
C HIS A 63 -3.84 17.68 6.09
N SER A 64 -4.90 17.13 6.68
CA SER A 64 -5.52 17.67 7.88
C SER A 64 -4.54 17.70 9.07
N LEU A 65 -3.84 16.59 9.32
CA LEU A 65 -2.82 16.50 10.36
C LEU A 65 -1.69 17.51 10.15
N GLN A 66 -1.17 17.63 8.93
CA GLN A 66 -0.14 18.62 8.59
C GLN A 66 -0.62 20.06 8.82
N GLY A 67 -1.86 20.37 8.45
CA GLY A 67 -2.48 21.66 8.71
C GLY A 67 -2.60 21.96 10.20
N LEU A 68 -3.03 20.98 10.99
CA LEU A 68 -3.12 21.10 12.45
C LEU A 68 -1.75 21.31 13.09
N ILE A 69 -0.74 20.55 12.70
CA ILE A 69 0.65 20.70 13.18
C ILE A 69 1.15 22.12 12.88
N ARG A 70 0.95 22.60 11.65
CA ARG A 70 1.35 23.96 11.25
C ARG A 70 0.65 25.06 12.06
N GLN A 71 -0.64 24.88 12.37
CA GLN A 71 -1.41 25.85 13.15
C GLN A 71 -1.05 25.84 14.63
N ARG A 72 -0.71 24.68 15.20
CA ARG A 72 -0.30 24.55 16.60
C ARG A 72 1.08 25.15 16.88
N GLY A 73 1.88 25.43 15.86
CA GLY A 73 3.26 25.91 16.02
C GLY A 73 4.21 24.86 16.58
N ASP A 74 3.72 23.62 16.77
CA ASP A 74 4.49 22.50 17.28
C ASP A 74 5.33 21.89 16.14
N SER A 75 6.63 22.17 16.20
CA SER A 75 7.73 21.45 15.56
C SER A 75 8.01 21.67 14.07
N GLN A 76 9.28 22.01 13.82
CA GLN A 76 9.97 21.73 12.57
C GLN A 76 9.80 20.25 12.21
N PRO A 77 9.51 19.91 10.95
CA PRO A 77 9.39 18.51 10.56
C PRO A 77 10.75 17.81 10.71
N LEU A 78 10.73 16.51 11.04
CA LEU A 78 11.96 15.74 11.31
C LEU A 78 12.99 15.81 10.16
N TRP A 79 12.53 15.88 8.91
CA TRP A 79 13.39 16.05 7.73
C TRP A 79 14.01 17.45 7.61
N ALA A 80 13.47 18.47 8.30
CA ALA A 80 14.05 19.81 8.37
C ALA A 80 15.11 19.94 9.47
N LEU A 81 15.39 18.86 10.21
CA LEU A 81 16.53 18.82 11.14
C LEU A 81 17.85 18.59 10.38
N PRO A 82 18.95 19.21 10.81
CA PRO A 82 20.26 19.02 10.17
C PRO A 82 20.66 17.54 10.13
N GLY A 83 21.00 17.04 8.94
CA GLY A 83 21.49 15.66 8.74
C GLY A 83 20.40 14.59 8.55
N GLN A 84 19.12 14.97 8.47
CA GLN A 84 18.03 14.05 8.11
C GLN A 84 17.65 14.24 6.64
N LYS A 85 17.36 13.14 5.93
CA LYS A 85 16.98 13.15 4.52
C LYS A 85 15.46 13.12 4.38
N ASP A 86 14.92 13.90 3.44
CA ASP A 86 13.47 13.94 3.16
C ASP A 86 13.03 12.62 2.52
N PRO A 87 12.15 11.83 3.17
CA PRO A 87 11.72 10.53 2.66
C PRO A 87 10.74 10.63 1.46
N VAL A 88 10.26 11.82 1.12
CA VAL A 88 9.32 12.05 0.00
C VAL A 88 10.04 12.58 -1.25
N ARG A 89 11.26 13.07 -1.11
CA ARG A 89 12.11 13.55 -2.21
C ARG A 89 13.36 12.70 -2.34
N GLU A 90 13.20 11.51 -2.90
CA GLU A 90 14.29 10.76 -3.55
C GLU A 90 13.94 10.48 -5.01
#